data_AF-A0A351J2L7-F1
#
_entry.id   AF-A0A351J2L7-F1
#
_cell.length_a   1.000
_cell.length_b   1.000
_cell.length_c   1.000
_cell.angle_alpha   90.00
_cell.angle_beta   90.00
_cell.angle_gamma   90.00
#
_symmetry.space_group_name_H-M   'P 1'
#
loop_
_entity.id
_entity.type
_entity.pdbx_description
1 polymer ?
#
loop_
_entity_poly.entity_id
_entity_poly.type
_entity_poly.pdbx_seq_one_letter_code
_entity_poly.pdbx_strand_id
1 'polypeptide(L)' 'NQAREYGLLGKDIFSSGFNFDVQLRLGAGAFVCGEETALLTSIEGHRGEPRPRPPFPAV' A
#
# COMPACT_ATOMS: atom_id res chain seq x y z
N ASN A 1 0.37 18.43 -4.47
CA ASN A 1 0.28 17.41 -3.40
C ASN A 1 -0.76 17.89 -2.39
N GLN A 2 -2.02 18.00 -2.81
CA GLN A 2 -3.04 18.80 -2.09
C GLN A 2 -3.30 18.33 -0.65
N ALA A 3 -3.42 17.01 -0.43
CA ALA A 3 -3.65 16.48 0.91
C ALA A 3 -2.51 16.80 1.89
N ARG A 4 -1.25 16.83 1.43
CA ARG A 4 -0.10 17.24 2.26
C ARG A 4 -0.11 18.74 2.53
N GLU A 5 -0.47 19.55 1.52
CA GLU A 5 -0.62 21.00 1.66
C GLU A 5 -1.75 21.38 2.64
N TYR A 6 -2.82 20.60 2.68
CA TYR A 6 -3.91 20.75 3.66
C TYR A 6 -3.63 20.08 5.02
N GLY A 7 -2.45 19.49 5.23
CA GLY A 7 -2.08 18.86 6.49
C GLY A 7 -2.82 17.54 6.79
N LEU A 8 -3.44 16.90 5.80
CA LEU A 8 -4.14 15.61 5.93
C LEU A 8 -3.22 14.40 5.81
N LEU A 9 -2.01 14.58 5.26
CA LEU A 9 -0.98 13.55 5.08
C LEU A 9 0.39 14.14 5.41
N GLY A 10 1.30 13.29 5.87
CA GLY A 10 2.66 13.64 6.22
C GLY A 10 2.95 13.45 7.70
N LYS A 11 3.79 14.33 8.24
CA LYS A 11 4.19 14.30 9.65
C LYS A 11 3.26 15.17 10.48
N ASP A 12 3.00 14.72 11.69
CA ASP A 12 2.29 15.46 12.72
C ASP A 12 0.97 16.08 12.21
N ILE A 13 0.12 15.21 11.64
CA ILE A 13 -1.15 15.60 11.02
C ILE A 13 -1.97 16.37 12.05
N PHE A 14 -2.30 17.63 11.73
CA PHE A 14 -3.00 18.57 12.60
C PHE A 14 -2.40 18.71 14.02
N SER A 15 -1.07 18.60 14.15
CA SER A 15 -0.37 18.66 15.45
C SER A 15 -0.82 17.60 16.47
N SER A 16 -1.31 16.46 15.98
CA SER A 16 -1.82 15.36 16.82
C SER A 16 -0.74 14.39 17.30
N GLY A 17 0.51 14.51 16.84
CA GLY A 17 1.58 13.53 17.00
C GLY A 17 1.46 12.31 16.08
N PHE A 18 0.37 12.19 15.31
CA PHE A 18 0.14 11.10 14.38
C PHE A 18 0.80 11.37 13.02
N ASN A 19 1.56 10.40 12.54
CA ASN A 19 2.20 10.44 11.22
C ASN A 19 1.53 9.42 10.31
N PHE A 20 1.11 9.86 9.12
CA PHE A 20 0.56 8.97 8.11
C PHE A 20 0.85 9.49 6.71
N ASP A 21 1.39 8.63 5.86
CA ASP A 21 1.78 9.01 4.51
C ASP A 21 1.41 7.92 3.51
N VAL A 22 1.16 8.34 2.26
CA VAL A 22 0.69 7.45 1.20
C VAL A 22 1.47 7.70 -0.09
N GLN A 23 1.86 6.61 -0.74
CA GLN A 23 2.45 6.62 -2.07
C GLN A 23 1.55 5.83 -3.01
N LEU A 24 1.36 6.35 -4.23
CA LEU A 24 0.59 5.68 -5.26
C LEU A 24 1.50 4.73 -6.04
N ARG A 25 1.12 3.46 -6.12
CA ARG A 25 1.73 2.45 -6.99
C ARG A 25 0.73 2.09 -8.08
N LEU A 26 1.13 2.22 -9.34
CA LEU A 26 0.31 1.79 -10.47
C LEU A 26 0.69 0.35 -10.83
N GLY A 27 -0.30 -0.54 -10.93
CA GLY A 27 -0.10 -1.90 -11.41
C GLY A 27 0.16 -1.95 -12.92
N ALA A 28 0.52 -3.13 -13.41
CA ALA A 28 0.83 -3.37 -14.84
C ALA A 28 -0.32 -4.05 -15.62
N GLY A 29 -1.57 -3.92 -15.16
CA GLY A 29 -2.75 -4.48 -15.85
C GLY A 29 -2.98 -5.98 -15.65
N ALA A 30 -2.36 -6.61 -14.65
CA ALA A 30 -2.57 -8.02 -14.34
C ALA A 30 -3.81 -8.22 -13.45
N PHE A 31 -4.81 -8.96 -13.96
CA PHE A 31 -6.05 -9.27 -13.23
C PHE A 31 -5.78 -9.98 -11.89
N VAL A 32 -4.79 -10.90 -11.86
CA VAL A 32 -4.41 -11.65 -10.66
C VAL A 32 -3.88 -10.75 -9.53
N CYS A 33 -3.30 -9.58 -9.83
CA CYS A 33 -2.83 -8.64 -8.82
C CYS A 33 -3.97 -7.99 -8.01
N GLY A 34 -5.24 -8.26 -8.34
CA GLY A 34 -6.38 -7.89 -7.49
C GLY A 34 -6.56 -8.79 -6.26
N GLU A 35 -5.92 -9.96 -6.23
CA GLU A 35 -5.88 -10.85 -5.05
C GLU A 35 -4.90 -10.31 -4.01
N GLU A 36 -5.23 -10.44 -2.72
CA GLU A 36 -4.50 -9.81 -1.60
C GLU A 36 -3.00 -10.12 -1.59
N THR A 37 -2.63 -11.40 -1.66
CA THR A 37 -1.22 -11.81 -1.59
C THR A 37 -0.45 -11.54 -2.88
N ALA A 38 -1.13 -11.63 -4.03
CA ALA A 38 -0.60 -11.22 -5.32
C ALA A 38 -0.36 -9.70 -5.39
N LEU A 39 -1.26 -8.89 -4.80
CA LEU A 39 -1.12 -7.44 -4.69
C LEU A 39 0.11 -7.06 -3.86
N LEU A 40 0.28 -7.68 -2.69
CA LEU A 40 1.44 -7.46 -1.82
C LEU A 40 2.74 -7.80 -2.56
N THR A 41 2.79 -8.96 -3.21
CA THR A 41 3.95 -9.40 -3.99
C THR A 41 4.25 -8.46 -5.16
N SER A 42 3.20 -7.95 -5.84
CA SER A 42 3.33 -6.97 -6.92
C SER A 42 3.84 -5.61 -6.43
N ILE A 43 3.41 -5.15 -5.25
CA ILE A 43 3.87 -3.87 -4.66
C ILE A 43 5.34 -3.95 -4.23
N GLU A 44 5.80 -5.13 -3.82
CA GLU A 44 7.20 -5.41 -3.49
C GLU A 44 8.11 -5.51 -4.73
N GLY A 45 7.56 -5.42 -5.94
CA GLY A 45 8.31 -5.46 -7.21
C GLY A 45 8.53 -6.86 -7.79
N HIS A 46 7.92 -7.88 -7.20
CA HIS A 46 7.93 -9.25 -7.72
C HIS A 46 6.76 -9.47 -8.70
N ARG A 47 6.72 -10.65 -9.34
CA ARG A 47 5.55 -11.08 -10.12
C ARG A 47 4.35 -11.20 -9.19
N GLY A 48 3.18 -10.67 -9.58
CA GLY A 48 1.95 -10.72 -8.79
C GLY A 48 1.33 -12.12 -8.71
N GLU A 49 2.08 -13.06 -8.12
CA GLU A 49 1.66 -14.43 -7.90
C GLU A 49 1.11 -14.55 -6.47
N PRO A 50 -0.04 -15.20 -6.27
CA PRO A 50 -0.57 -15.45 -4.94
C PRO A 50 0.39 -16.28 -4.10
N ARG A 51 0.50 -15.97 -2.81
CA ARG A 51 1.28 -16.76 -1.86
C ARG A 51 0.39 -17.86 -1.26
N PRO A 52 0.86 -19.11 -1.18
CA PRO A 52 0.15 -20.16 -0.46
C PRO A 52 -0.10 -19.73 0.98
N ARG A 53 -1.33 -19.93 1.46
CA ARG A 53 -1.69 -19.76 2.87
C ARG A 53 -1.54 -21.12 3.56
N PRO A 54 -0.83 -21.23 4.69
CA PRO A 54 -0.11 -20.20 5.45
C PRO A 54 1.24 -19.79 4.82
N PRO A 55 1.78 -18.56 5.08
CA PRO A 55 1.39 -17.57 6.10
C PRO A 55 0.30 -16.58 5.67
N PHE A 56 -0.46 -16.03 6.63
CA PHE A 56 -1.44 -14.97 6.39
C PHE A 56 -0.77 -13.58 6.46
N PRO A 57 -1.24 -12.58 5.70
CA PRO A 57 -0.64 -11.23 5.71
C PRO A 57 -0.73 -10.49 7.05
N ALA A 58 -1.79 -10.75 7.82
CA ALA A 58 -1.95 -10.22 9.17
C ALA A 58 -1.57 -11.29 10.21
N VAL A 59 -0.84 -10.87 11.23
CA VAL A 59 -0.59 -11.59 12.49
C VAL A 59 -1.13 -10.77 13.64
#